data_AF-A0AAP0NXM3-F1
#
_entry.id   AF-A0AAP0NXM3-F1
#
_cell.length_a   1.000
_cell.length_b   1.000
_cell.length_c   1.000
_cell.angle_alpha   90.00
_cell.angle_beta   90.00
_cell.angle_gamma   90.00
#
_symmetry.space_group_name_H-M   'P 1'
#
loop_
_entity.id
_entity.type
_entity.pdbx_description
1 polymer ?
#
loop_
_entity_poly.entity_id
_entity_poly.type
_entity_poly.pdbx_seq_one_letter_code
_entity_poly.pdbx_strand_id
1 'polypeptide(L)'
;MNKQRKLCAGCYMDRKFYVIGGQDGEGNNLTCGEFFDADRNEWKLIPDMLKKDVPIATSRSPPLLAVVDNELYFLEASSNQLKVYLKKSNSWKELGKVPVRADHSRGWGIAFKSLGDELLVIGGGPCYSSSSSASAGHGMKIYTCSPDPNAESLQWRILDIGSKPTSHFVLNCAVMVA
;
A
#
# COMPACT_ATOMS: atom_id res chain seq x y z
N MET A 1 -10.97 -19.75 4.40
CA MET A 1 -10.66 -18.49 5.10
C MET A 1 -11.53 -18.44 6.34
N ASN A 2 -11.00 -17.98 7.48
CA ASN A 2 -11.68 -18.06 8.78
C ASN A 2 -12.62 -16.87 9.02
N LYS A 3 -12.30 -15.68 8.50
CA LYS A 3 -13.18 -14.50 8.57
C LYS A 3 -13.64 -14.11 7.18
N GLN A 4 -14.90 -13.69 7.06
CA GLN A 4 -15.41 -13.04 5.85
C GLN A 4 -14.76 -11.67 5.71
N ARG A 5 -14.40 -11.28 4.48
CA ARG A 5 -13.68 -10.03 4.21
C ARG A 5 -14.12 -9.41 2.88
N LYS A 6 -14.21 -8.08 2.83
CA LYS A 6 -14.22 -7.26 1.61
C LYS A 6 -13.20 -6.12 1.73
N LEU A 7 -12.85 -5.48 0.62
CA LEU A 7 -11.87 -4.36 0.59
C LEU A 7 -10.52 -4.73 1.25
N CYS A 8 -10.13 -6.00 1.18
CA CYS A 8 -8.86 -6.49 1.68
C CYS A 8 -7.78 -6.41 0.60
N ALA A 9 -6.52 -6.63 0.99
CA ALA A 9 -5.42 -6.76 0.07
C ALA A 9 -4.90 -8.21 0.08
N GLY A 10 -4.65 -8.75 -1.10
CA GLY A 10 -4.05 -10.07 -1.29
C GLY A 10 -2.59 -9.95 -1.73
N CYS A 11 -1.72 -10.81 -1.23
CA CYS A 11 -0.34 -10.93 -1.70
C CYS A 11 0.16 -12.37 -1.57
N TYR A 12 1.27 -12.67 -2.25
CA TYR A 12 1.94 -13.97 -2.16
C TYR A 12 3.35 -13.75 -1.62
N MET A 13 3.68 -14.43 -0.52
CA MET A 13 5.01 -14.43 0.10
C MET A 13 5.19 -15.73 0.89
N ASP A 14 6.41 -16.12 1.20
CA ASP A 14 6.74 -17.33 1.98
C ASP A 14 6.07 -18.61 1.45
N ARG A 15 5.87 -18.67 0.12
CA ARG A 15 5.11 -19.70 -0.60
C ARG A 15 3.64 -19.86 -0.17
N LYS A 16 3.04 -18.80 0.38
CA LYS A 16 1.68 -18.78 0.91
C LYS A 16 0.92 -17.58 0.38
N PHE A 17 -0.39 -17.74 0.25
CA PHE A 17 -1.27 -16.66 -0.17
C PHE A 17 -1.85 -15.95 1.04
N TYR A 18 -1.55 -14.67 1.21
CA TYR A 18 -2.00 -13.83 2.32
C TYR A 18 -3.16 -12.94 1.90
N VAL A 19 -4.11 -12.75 2.81
CA VAL A 19 -5.21 -11.79 2.70
C VAL A 19 -5.23 -10.96 3.98
N ILE A 20 -5.00 -9.67 3.84
CA ILE A 20 -4.71 -8.77 4.96
C ILE A 20 -5.73 -7.62 4.98
N GLY A 21 -6.24 -7.32 6.18
CA GLY A 21 -7.12 -6.17 6.43
C GLY A 21 -8.48 -6.25 5.74
N GLY A 22 -9.06 -5.09 5.45
CA GLY A 22 -10.40 -4.97 4.88
C GLY A 22 -11.49 -4.88 5.95
N GLN A 23 -12.70 -5.31 5.60
CA GLN A 23 -13.90 -5.23 6.44
C GLN A 23 -14.62 -6.56 6.51
N ASP A 24 -15.22 -6.89 7.65
CA ASP A 24 -16.08 -8.07 7.78
C ASP A 24 -17.47 -7.87 7.14
N GLY A 25 -18.35 -8.85 7.31
CA GLY A 25 -19.72 -8.83 6.78
C GLY A 25 -20.60 -7.71 7.36
N GLU A 26 -20.27 -7.22 8.56
CA GLU A 26 -20.96 -6.11 9.23
C GLU A 26 -20.35 -4.75 8.86
N GLY A 27 -19.22 -4.75 8.13
CA GLY A 27 -18.49 -3.54 7.75
C GLY A 27 -17.47 -3.08 8.79
N ASN A 28 -17.20 -3.87 9.84
CA ASN A 28 -16.18 -3.54 10.82
C ASN A 28 -14.79 -3.75 10.20
N ASN A 29 -13.86 -2.84 10.46
CA ASN A 29 -12.50 -2.95 9.96
C ASN A 29 -11.76 -4.11 10.64
N LEU A 30 -11.09 -4.92 9.83
CA LEU A 30 -10.27 -6.03 10.28
C LEU A 30 -8.81 -5.58 10.36
N THR A 31 -8.20 -5.77 11.53
CA THR A 31 -6.75 -5.57 11.73
C THR A 31 -5.93 -6.81 11.45
N CYS A 32 -6.56 -7.98 11.48
CA CYS A 32 -5.89 -9.25 11.23
C CYS A 32 -5.67 -9.48 9.73
N GLY A 33 -4.69 -10.32 9.43
CA GLY A 33 -4.56 -11.00 8.15
C GLY A 33 -4.71 -12.51 8.33
N GLU A 34 -4.81 -13.22 7.21
CA GLU A 34 -4.80 -14.67 7.17
C GLU A 34 -3.95 -15.13 6.00
N PHE A 35 -3.31 -16.30 6.12
CA PHE A 35 -2.67 -16.93 4.97
C PHE A 35 -3.20 -18.34 4.75
N PHE A 36 -3.22 -18.74 3.49
CA PHE A 36 -3.48 -20.10 3.09
C PHE A 36 -2.17 -20.87 2.99
N ASP A 37 -2.05 -21.93 3.80
CA ASP A 37 -0.98 -22.91 3.74
C ASP A 37 -1.44 -24.07 2.87
N ALA A 38 -0.90 -24.15 1.64
CA ALA A 38 -1.30 -25.15 0.66
C ALA A 38 -0.85 -26.57 1.06
N ASP A 39 0.29 -26.71 1.75
CA ASP A 39 0.82 -28.01 2.19
C ASP A 39 -0.09 -28.64 3.24
N ARG A 40 -0.72 -27.81 4.06
CA ARG A 40 -1.66 -28.22 5.12
C ARG A 40 -3.13 -28.06 4.74
N ASN A 41 -3.40 -27.49 3.55
CA ASN A 41 -4.72 -27.15 3.05
C ASN A 41 -5.58 -26.38 4.08
N GLU A 42 -4.99 -25.40 4.76
CA GLU A 42 -5.66 -24.67 5.83
C GLU A 42 -5.39 -23.16 5.80
N TRP A 43 -6.33 -22.40 6.34
CA TRP A 43 -6.15 -20.96 6.56
C TRP A 43 -5.69 -20.70 7.99
N LYS A 44 -4.58 -19.98 8.16
CA LYS A 44 -4.07 -19.55 9.46
C LYS A 44 -4.31 -18.06 9.67
N LEU A 45 -4.87 -17.72 10.83
CA LEU A 45 -5.10 -16.35 11.26
C LEU A 45 -3.84 -15.73 11.85
N ILE A 46 -3.52 -14.50 11.44
CA ILE A 46 -2.52 -13.64 12.07
C ILE A 46 -3.26 -12.45 12.70
N PRO A 47 -3.43 -12.43 14.03
CA PRO A 47 -4.12 -11.34 14.71
C PRO A 47 -3.33 -10.04 14.61
N ASP A 48 -4.03 -8.90 14.66
CA ASP A 48 -3.44 -7.56 14.88
C ASP A 48 -2.25 -7.18 13.97
N MET A 49 -2.26 -7.63 12.72
CA MET A 49 -1.26 -7.23 11.73
C MET A 49 -1.29 -5.72 11.49
N LEU A 50 -2.45 -5.10 11.34
CA LEU A 50 -2.59 -3.66 11.09
C LEU A 50 -3.00 -2.93 12.37
N LYS A 51 -2.48 -1.71 12.59
CA LYS A 51 -2.90 -0.89 13.73
C LYS A 51 -4.37 -0.47 13.59
N LYS A 52 -5.06 -0.35 14.73
CA LYS A 52 -6.41 0.25 14.83
C LYS A 52 -6.35 1.78 14.73
N ASP A 53 -5.61 2.34 13.76
CA ASP A 53 -5.45 3.78 13.72
C ASP A 53 -6.58 4.45 12.92
N VAL A 54 -7.39 5.22 13.67
CA VAL A 54 -8.38 6.23 13.29
C VAL A 54 -9.85 5.72 13.18
N PRO A 55 -10.82 6.42 13.81
CA PRO A 55 -12.22 6.01 13.89
C PRO A 55 -12.84 5.86 12.50
N ILE A 56 -13.80 4.93 12.47
CA ILE A 56 -14.81 4.66 11.44
C ILE A 56 -14.90 5.80 10.42
N ALA A 57 -14.19 5.64 9.32
CA ALA A 57 -14.55 6.29 8.09
C ALA A 57 -14.71 5.20 7.06
N THR A 58 -15.96 5.03 6.65
CA THR A 58 -16.50 4.11 5.66
C THR A 58 -15.90 4.27 4.25
N SER A 59 -14.78 4.99 4.09
CA SER A 59 -14.20 5.36 2.79
C SER A 59 -12.66 5.34 2.80
N ARG A 60 -12.04 4.33 3.42
CA ARG A 60 -10.61 4.06 3.21
C ARG A 60 -10.41 3.13 2.01
N SER A 61 -9.31 3.31 1.28
CA SER A 61 -8.92 2.34 0.27
C SER A 61 -8.62 0.99 0.93
N PRO A 62 -8.65 -0.12 0.17
CA PRO A 62 -8.01 -1.36 0.59
C PRO A 62 -6.55 -1.10 1.04
N PRO A 63 -5.99 -1.94 1.92
CA PRO A 63 -4.60 -1.79 2.35
C PRO A 63 -3.64 -1.71 1.17
N LEU A 64 -2.79 -0.69 1.16
CA LEU A 64 -1.81 -0.48 0.11
C LEU A 64 -0.59 -1.37 0.41
N LEU A 65 -0.59 -2.59 -0.14
CA LEU A 65 0.46 -3.59 0.07
C LEU A 65 1.22 -3.91 -1.22
N ALA A 66 2.51 -4.19 -1.08
CA ALA A 66 3.38 -4.71 -2.12
C ALA A 66 4.36 -5.72 -1.51
N VAL A 67 4.78 -6.72 -2.30
CA VAL A 67 5.81 -7.69 -1.89
C VAL A 67 6.98 -7.58 -2.85
N VAL A 68 8.17 -7.35 -2.31
CA VAL A 68 9.45 -7.29 -3.04
C VAL A 68 10.42 -8.18 -2.30
N ASP A 69 11.14 -9.06 -3.01
CA ASP A 69 12.09 -10.01 -2.42
C ASP A 69 11.56 -10.76 -1.20
N ASN A 70 10.30 -11.19 -1.30
CA ASN A 70 9.59 -11.92 -0.25
C ASN A 70 9.37 -11.13 1.06
N GLU A 71 9.65 -9.83 1.07
CA GLU A 71 9.36 -8.90 2.14
C GLU A 71 8.07 -8.13 1.84
N LEU A 72 7.24 -7.94 2.88
CA LEU A 72 5.95 -7.28 2.76
C LEU A 72 6.05 -5.82 3.16
N TYR A 73 5.61 -4.94 2.26
CA TYR A 73 5.59 -3.50 2.46
C TYR A 73 4.16 -2.99 2.53
N PHE A 74 3.95 -2.01 3.41
CA PHE A 74 2.67 -1.33 3.62
C PHE A 74 2.86 0.18 3.52
N LEU A 75 2.07 0.81 2.67
CA LEU A 75 1.95 2.27 2.63
C LEU A 75 0.76 2.70 3.49
N GLU A 76 1.05 3.24 4.67
CA GLU A 76 0.04 3.76 5.58
C GLU A 76 -0.46 5.12 5.08
N ALA A 77 -1.65 5.11 4.48
CA ALA A 77 -2.22 6.30 3.85
C ALA A 77 -2.31 7.51 4.80
N SER A 78 -2.74 7.33 6.06
CA SER A 78 -2.96 8.44 6.98
C SER A 78 -1.70 9.20 7.38
N SER A 79 -0.56 8.52 7.46
CA SER A 79 0.74 9.11 7.83
C SER A 79 1.65 9.33 6.63
N ASN A 80 1.25 8.81 5.45
CA ASN A 80 2.04 8.76 4.23
C ASN A 80 3.40 8.04 4.43
N GLN A 81 3.41 7.06 5.33
CA GLN A 81 4.59 6.36 5.79
C GLN A 81 4.70 4.98 5.11
N LEU A 82 5.86 4.68 4.55
CA LEU A 82 6.18 3.33 4.12
C LEU A 82 6.66 2.50 5.31
N LYS A 83 6.18 1.27 5.41
CA LYS A 83 6.57 0.32 6.45
C LYS A 83 6.90 -1.04 5.86
N VAL A 84 7.81 -1.76 6.50
CA VAL A 84 8.13 -3.17 6.20
C VAL A 84 7.68 -4.06 7.36
N TYR A 85 7.18 -5.25 7.03
CA TYR A 85 6.63 -6.20 7.99
C TYR A 85 7.72 -7.06 8.63
N LEU A 86 7.82 -7.01 9.95
CA LEU A 86 8.71 -7.86 10.74
C LEU A 86 7.98 -9.16 11.12
N LYS A 87 8.14 -10.19 10.28
CA LYS A 87 7.43 -11.48 10.37
C LYS A 87 7.54 -12.15 11.74
N LYS A 88 8.71 -12.10 12.38
CA LYS A 88 8.98 -12.77 13.68
C LYS A 88 8.21 -12.15 14.84
N SER A 89 8.02 -10.83 14.81
CA SER A 89 7.38 -10.06 15.88
C SER A 89 5.95 -9.64 15.57
N ASN A 90 5.46 -9.94 14.35
CA ASN A 90 4.17 -9.48 13.85
C ASN A 90 3.99 -7.96 14.03
N SER A 91 5.00 -7.20 13.60
CA SER A 91 5.02 -5.74 13.75
C SER A 91 5.52 -5.06 12.47
N TRP A 92 5.46 -3.74 12.44
CA TRP A 92 5.88 -2.94 11.29
C TRP A 92 7.01 -2.00 11.69
N LYS A 93 8.07 -1.97 10.87
CA LYS A 93 9.15 -0.99 10.95
C LYS A 93 8.92 0.10 9.90
N GLU A 94 9.14 1.35 10.28
CA GLU A 94 9.00 2.51 9.39
C GLU A 94 10.26 2.70 8.52
N LEU A 95 10.06 3.04 7.23
CA LEU A 95 11.11 3.22 6.21
C LEU A 95 11.07 4.63 5.54
N GLY A 96 10.54 5.62 6.24
CA GLY A 96 10.35 6.98 5.71
C GLY A 96 9.04 7.20 4.94
N LYS A 97 8.82 8.47 4.57
CA LYS A 97 7.64 8.92 3.81
C LYS A 97 7.82 8.68 2.31
N VAL A 98 6.70 8.46 1.62
CA VAL A 98 6.67 8.33 0.15
C VAL A 98 6.50 9.69 -0.54
N PRO A 99 6.94 9.84 -1.80
CA PRO A 99 6.90 11.12 -2.53
C PRO A 99 5.53 11.47 -3.15
N VAL A 100 4.49 10.68 -2.85
CA VAL A 100 3.08 10.93 -3.21
C VAL A 100 2.28 11.37 -1.99
N ARG A 101 1.07 11.90 -2.16
CA ARG A 101 0.15 12.30 -1.08
C ARG A 101 -0.93 11.25 -0.84
N ALA A 102 -0.56 10.10 -0.29
CA ALA A 102 -1.55 9.07 0.08
C ALA A 102 -2.49 9.53 1.20
N ASP A 103 -2.09 10.55 1.96
CA ASP A 103 -2.84 11.18 3.05
C ASP A 103 -4.04 12.01 2.56
N HIS A 104 -3.94 12.63 1.38
CA HIS A 104 -4.98 13.54 0.86
C HIS A 104 -6.31 12.86 0.61
N SER A 105 -6.27 11.64 0.08
CA SER A 105 -7.45 10.87 -0.34
C SER A 105 -7.58 9.56 0.43
N ARG A 106 -6.94 9.43 1.60
CA ARG A 106 -6.98 8.22 2.45
C ARG A 106 -6.62 6.95 1.67
N GLY A 107 -5.63 7.07 0.79
CA GLY A 107 -5.09 5.99 -0.05
C GLY A 107 -5.78 5.82 -1.41
N TRP A 108 -6.92 6.47 -1.65
CA TRP A 108 -7.60 6.37 -2.95
C TRP A 108 -6.84 7.09 -4.07
N GLY A 109 -6.79 6.49 -5.25
CA GLY A 109 -6.02 7.03 -6.38
C GLY A 109 -4.51 6.83 -6.26
N ILE A 110 -4.04 6.09 -5.24
CA ILE A 110 -2.65 5.64 -5.13
C ILE A 110 -2.54 4.22 -5.66
N ALA A 111 -1.64 3.98 -6.61
CA ALA A 111 -1.19 2.64 -6.93
C ALA A 111 0.11 2.36 -6.20
N PHE A 112 0.13 1.30 -5.39
CA PHE A 112 1.33 0.78 -4.74
C PHE A 112 1.46 -0.70 -5.09
N LYS A 113 2.56 -1.06 -5.76
CA LYS A 113 2.81 -2.38 -6.35
C LYS A 113 4.30 -2.70 -6.33
N SER A 114 4.65 -3.96 -6.48
CA SER A 114 6.02 -4.35 -6.83
C SER A 114 6.23 -4.26 -8.35
N LEU A 115 7.47 -3.99 -8.75
CA LEU A 115 7.95 -3.95 -10.12
C LEU A 115 9.32 -4.63 -10.13
N GLY A 116 9.35 -5.94 -10.41
CA GLY A 116 10.58 -6.73 -10.23
C GLY A 116 11.06 -6.72 -8.78
N ASP A 117 12.28 -6.24 -8.58
CA ASP A 117 12.96 -6.02 -7.29
C ASP A 117 12.74 -4.60 -6.73
N GLU A 118 11.88 -3.78 -7.35
CA GLU A 118 11.56 -2.43 -6.92
C GLU A 118 10.12 -2.30 -6.39
N LEU A 119 9.90 -1.31 -5.54
CA LEU A 119 8.58 -0.77 -5.24
C LEU A 119 8.20 0.28 -6.28
N LEU A 120 6.95 0.25 -6.72
CA LEU A 120 6.33 1.23 -7.59
C LEU A 120 5.24 1.97 -6.83
N VAL A 121 5.29 3.31 -6.85
CA VAL A 121 4.21 4.16 -6.33
C VAL A 121 3.77 5.18 -7.37
N ILE A 122 2.47 5.24 -7.61
CA ILE A 122 1.84 6.19 -8.53
C ILE A 122 0.79 6.97 -7.75
N GLY A 123 0.82 8.29 -7.87
CA GLY A 123 -0.17 9.15 -7.23
C GLY A 123 0.10 10.64 -7.44
N GLY A 124 -0.78 11.47 -6.88
CA GLY A 124 -0.57 12.92 -6.84
C GLY A 124 0.60 13.29 -5.92
N GLY A 125 1.46 14.19 -6.38
CA GLY A 125 2.59 14.71 -5.58
C GLY A 125 2.19 15.86 -4.64
N PRO A 126 3.08 16.29 -3.72
CA PRO A 126 2.84 17.46 -2.89
C PRO A 126 2.72 18.75 -3.73
N CYS A 127 1.73 19.58 -3.41
CA CYS A 127 1.57 20.91 -3.98
C CYS A 127 2.58 21.87 -3.33
N TYR A 128 3.49 22.45 -4.11
CA TYR A 128 4.41 23.52 -3.65
C TYR A 128 4.07 24.89 -4.25
N SER A 129 2.92 25.05 -4.89
CA SER A 129 2.46 26.32 -5.46
C SER A 129 1.60 27.08 -4.46
N SER A 130 2.02 28.31 -4.14
CA SER A 130 1.27 29.32 -3.37
C SER A 130 0.12 29.96 -4.15
N SER A 131 -0.19 29.50 -5.37
CA SER A 131 -1.32 30.02 -6.14
C SER A 131 -2.58 29.20 -5.84
N SER A 132 -3.63 29.90 -5.43
CA SER A 132 -4.98 29.45 -5.05
C SER A 132 -5.81 28.90 -6.22
N SER A 133 -5.17 28.22 -7.17
CA SER A 133 -5.86 27.47 -8.22
C SER A 133 -5.63 25.97 -7.98
N ALA A 134 -6.54 25.36 -7.22
CA ALA A 134 -6.55 23.93 -6.89
C ALA A 134 -6.68 22.98 -8.12
N SER A 135 -6.54 23.52 -9.33
CA SER A 135 -6.85 22.88 -10.61
C SER A 135 -5.79 23.15 -11.70
N ALA A 136 -4.67 23.82 -11.38
CA ALA A 136 -3.56 23.98 -12.32
C ALA A 136 -2.58 22.78 -12.25
N GLY A 137 -2.80 21.76 -13.08
CA GLY A 137 -1.71 20.99 -13.71
C GLY A 137 -0.86 20.01 -12.89
N HIS A 138 -1.32 19.47 -11.75
CA HIS A 138 -0.53 18.48 -11.02
C HIS A 138 -0.86 17.05 -11.48
N GLY A 139 -0.20 16.62 -12.56
CA GLY A 139 -0.32 15.28 -13.12
C GLY A 139 0.14 14.18 -12.15
N MET A 140 -0.34 12.96 -12.38
CA MET A 140 0.15 11.80 -11.64
C MET A 140 1.64 11.63 -11.89
N LYS A 141 2.39 11.27 -10.84
CA LYS A 141 3.81 10.96 -10.95
C LYS A 141 4.03 9.51 -10.60
N ILE A 142 5.01 8.91 -11.28
CA ILE A 142 5.42 7.54 -11.09
C ILE A 142 6.80 7.55 -10.44
N TYR A 143 6.93 6.89 -9.30
CA TYR A 143 8.20 6.73 -8.60
C TYR A 143 8.50 5.26 -8.39
N THR A 144 9.78 4.91 -8.47
CA THR A 144 10.27 3.61 -8.01
C THR A 144 11.38 3.73 -7.00
N CYS A 145 11.59 2.66 -6.24
CA CYS A 145 12.66 2.55 -5.27
C CYS A 145 13.00 1.07 -5.07
N SER A 146 14.29 0.73 -5.03
CA SER A 146 14.76 -0.57 -4.52
C SER A 146 14.74 -0.52 -2.99
N PRO A 147 13.83 -1.25 -2.32
CA PRO A 147 13.68 -1.12 -0.88
C PRO A 147 14.78 -1.90 -0.13
N ASP A 148 15.39 -1.27 0.87
CA ASP A 148 16.19 -1.96 1.88
C ASP A 148 15.39 -2.03 3.20
N PRO A 149 14.98 -3.22 3.67
CA PRO A 149 14.29 -3.39 4.96
C PRO A 149 15.06 -2.82 6.16
N ASN A 150 16.39 -2.72 6.06
CA ASN A 150 17.25 -2.25 7.14
C ASN A 150 17.45 -0.73 7.13
N ALA A 151 17.20 -0.05 6.01
CA ALA A 151 17.30 1.39 5.92
C ALA A 151 16.32 2.12 6.85
N GLU A 152 16.63 3.38 7.18
CA GLU A 152 15.74 4.28 7.90
C GLU A 152 14.85 5.10 6.95
N SER A 153 15.34 5.34 5.74
CA SER A 153 14.61 6.04 4.67
C SER A 153 14.99 5.50 3.31
N LEU A 154 14.06 5.60 2.36
CA LEU A 154 14.24 5.13 0.99
C LEU A 154 14.45 6.29 0.01
N GLN A 155 15.32 6.06 -0.98
CA GLN A 155 15.57 7.01 -2.07
C GLN A 155 14.68 6.66 -3.26
N TRP A 156 13.79 7.60 -3.62
CA TRP A 156 12.83 7.41 -4.71
C TRP A 156 13.33 8.04 -6.00
N ARG A 157 13.33 7.25 -7.08
CA ARG A 157 13.59 7.70 -8.44
C ARG A 157 12.27 7.98 -9.15
N ILE A 158 12.18 9.11 -9.86
CA ILE A 158 11.02 9.41 -10.72
C ILE A 158 11.19 8.73 -12.08
N LEU A 159 10.16 8.05 -12.58
CA LEU A 159 10.20 7.37 -13.89
C LEU A 159 9.57 8.19 -15.02
N ASP A 160 8.56 9.02 -14.75
CA ASP A 160 7.95 9.85 -15.78
C ASP A 160 7.30 11.13 -15.23
N ILE A 161 7.36 12.20 -16.02
CA ILE A 161 6.64 13.47 -15.87
C ILE A 161 5.70 13.53 -17.08
N GLY A 162 4.55 12.87 -17.00
CA GLY A 162 3.51 13.03 -18.01
C GLY A 162 3.17 14.52 -18.13
N SER A 163 3.55 15.14 -19.25
CA SER A 163 3.39 16.58 -19.51
C SER A 163 1.95 17.03 -19.71
N LYS A 164 1.00 16.08 -19.68
CA LYS A 164 -0.43 16.33 -19.82
C LYS A 164 -1.11 16.13 -18.47
N PRO A 165 -2.10 16.97 -18.11
CA PRO A 165 -2.91 16.75 -16.92
C PRO A 165 -3.68 15.43 -17.08
N THR A 166 -3.11 14.36 -16.53
CA THR A 166 -3.81 13.07 -16.39
C THR A 166 -4.79 13.19 -15.24
N SER A 167 -5.94 12.52 -15.35
CA SER A 167 -6.90 12.36 -14.25
C SER A 167 -6.17 12.08 -12.93
N HIS A 168 -6.60 12.71 -11.85
CA HIS A 168 -5.99 12.60 -10.51
C HIS A 168 -6.23 11.25 -9.82
N PHE A 169 -6.79 10.27 -10.54
CA PHE A 169 -7.24 9.01 -9.97
C PHE A 169 -6.77 7.81 -10.79
N VAL A 170 -6.03 6.91 -10.16
CA VAL A 170 -5.74 5.58 -10.70
C VAL A 170 -6.92 4.66 -10.41
N LEU A 171 -7.65 4.24 -11.44
CA LEU A 171 -8.79 3.33 -11.31
C LEU A 171 -8.35 1.87 -11.14
N ASN A 172 -7.32 1.46 -11.89
CA ASN A 172 -6.71 0.14 -11.83
C ASN A 172 -5.24 0.25 -12.21
N CYS A 173 -4.38 -0.51 -11.54
CA CYS A 173 -2.98 -0.63 -11.88
C CYS A 173 -2.57 -2.09 -11.77
N ALA A 174 -2.20 -2.67 -12.91
CA ALA A 174 -1.59 -3.99 -13.00
C ALA A 174 -0.17 -3.79 -13.50
N VAL A 175 0.79 -4.34 -12.76
CA VAL A 175 2.19 -4.42 -13.20
C VAL A 175 2.40 -5.87 -13.64
N MET A 176 2.83 -6.06 -14.89
CA MET A 176 3.24 -7.35 -15.40
C MET A 176 4.69 -7.24 -15.82
N VAL A 177 5.53 -8.15 -15.32
CA VAL A 177 6.87 -8.36 -15.88
C VAL A 177 6.71 -9.41 -16.98
N ALA A 178 7.28 -9.13 -18.16
CA ALA A 178 7.26 -10.02 -19.32
C ALA A 178 8.26 -11.18 -19.16
#